data_AF-A0A6C1S4F9-F1
#
_entry.id   AF-A0A6C1S4F9-F1
#
_cell.length_a   1.000
_cell.length_b   1.000
_cell.length_c   1.000
_cell.angle_alpha   90.00
_cell.angle_beta   90.00
_cell.angle_gamma   90.00
#
_symmetry.space_group_name_H-M   'P 1'
#
loop_
_entity.id
_entity.type
_entity.pdbx_description
1 polymer ?
#
loop_
_entity_poly.entity_id
_entity_poly.type
_entity_poly.pdbx_seq_one_letter_code
_entity_poly.pdbx_strand_id
1 'polypeptide(L)'
;MEYFSDQMANAHILNQFWLTFLLVISMVLVSRTFVAGTRYSPILIIVVFGLIMGYVLVNTGMGTPGLGEFPIVDFTSRVTITALIASFFVGGQEIRKLISNKEIDKTDIVVPSDEEMFLGTKFTQFMFLIRSFFVLIGIESMKRVIIGYNNNEPLDAFYPLLGYLGLVGSIILIDYRAKITNKPVYIRKGIFETAIILGILVFSWHLSGWIRPVIALPEIFFAMILSVSIGLMMPDWKFGPTIRSLLFAGIPVVLAANFMVGGSRIADAFTLSGMTSVLSFGFFGQLLWMFGGLAILIFLGKANHMRNLAPGMAGSLSHSGLTGACTAGDLGPDAQFRAPIMINIPFIGHIFVFSILAASATAGKLLIPYTLLVVAAGIGLTAWALRTLSKANNKETLEIRGLMIFSLGWQLVAVFGGLLILNLGGMGLNDSVMANASAISHFGLFAAIQGGMFGEQASGLIAFVFAMPFLVHPLVFGIFGKTAENDGVMPTKIVFLLAALGILGVTYALIF
;
A
#
# COMPACT_ATOMS: atom_id res chain seq x y z
N MET A 1 20.02 -40.50 2.14
CA MET A 1 18.70 -39.95 1.76
C MET A 1 18.51 -38.57 2.37
N GLU A 2 18.66 -38.39 3.69
CA GLU A 2 18.64 -37.05 4.34
C GLU A 2 19.70 -36.07 3.80
N TYR A 3 20.95 -36.50 3.63
CA TYR A 3 22.00 -35.63 3.05
C TYR A 3 21.69 -35.11 1.63
N PHE A 4 21.05 -35.93 0.79
CA PHE A 4 20.62 -35.51 -0.55
C PHE A 4 19.37 -34.63 -0.51
N SER A 5 18.46 -34.89 0.43
CA SER A 5 17.29 -34.04 0.73
C SER A 5 17.73 -32.63 1.15
N ASP A 6 18.70 -32.51 2.05
CA ASP A 6 19.18 -31.23 2.57
C ASP A 6 19.96 -30.43 1.51
N GLN A 7 20.78 -31.08 0.69
CA GLN A 7 21.45 -30.41 -0.44
C GLN A 7 20.46 -29.92 -1.51
N MET A 8 19.43 -30.71 -1.82
CA MET A 8 18.36 -30.27 -2.74
C MET A 8 17.56 -29.10 -2.14
N ALA A 9 17.25 -29.13 -0.85
CA ALA A 9 16.55 -28.03 -0.17
C ALA A 9 17.34 -26.71 -0.19
N ASN A 10 18.65 -26.77 0.12
CA ASN A 10 19.55 -25.61 0.08
C ASN A 10 19.66 -24.99 -1.33
N ALA A 11 19.86 -25.83 -2.36
CA ALA A 11 19.94 -25.38 -3.75
C ALA A 11 18.59 -24.82 -4.24
N HIS A 12 17.48 -25.41 -3.80
CA HIS A 12 16.13 -24.97 -4.16
C HIS A 12 15.86 -23.55 -3.64
N ILE A 13 16.28 -23.19 -2.43
CA ILE A 13 16.00 -21.85 -1.87
C ILE A 13 16.78 -20.74 -2.57
N LEU A 14 18.05 -20.95 -2.90
CA LEU A 14 18.81 -19.96 -3.68
C LEU A 14 18.21 -19.78 -5.08
N ASN A 15 17.78 -20.88 -5.72
CA ASN A 15 17.06 -20.82 -6.99
C ASN A 15 15.73 -20.08 -6.85
N GLN A 16 14.97 -20.31 -5.79
CA GLN A 16 13.72 -19.60 -5.49
C GLN A 16 13.97 -18.10 -5.26
N PHE A 17 15.08 -17.72 -4.64
CA PHE A 17 15.42 -16.32 -4.42
C PHE A 17 15.65 -15.61 -5.75
N TRP A 18 16.47 -16.19 -6.63
CA TRP A 18 16.72 -15.64 -7.97
C TRP A 18 15.49 -15.69 -8.87
N LEU A 19 14.69 -16.76 -8.79
CA LEU A 19 13.45 -16.87 -9.53
C LEU A 19 12.46 -15.78 -9.11
N THR A 20 12.28 -15.58 -7.80
CA THR A 20 11.41 -14.52 -7.28
C THR A 20 11.92 -13.14 -7.70
N PHE A 21 13.23 -12.91 -7.60
CA PHE A 21 13.87 -11.69 -8.09
C PHE A 21 13.55 -11.44 -9.56
N LEU A 22 13.79 -12.44 -10.43
CA LEU A 22 13.56 -12.31 -11.87
C LEU A 22 12.08 -12.09 -12.18
N LEU A 23 11.17 -12.83 -11.55
CA LEU A 23 9.73 -12.69 -11.76
C LEU A 23 9.22 -11.30 -11.35
N VAL A 24 9.56 -10.85 -10.14
CA VAL A 24 9.07 -9.57 -9.61
C VAL A 24 9.69 -8.39 -10.35
N ILE A 25 11.00 -8.38 -10.55
CA ILE A 25 11.71 -7.26 -11.20
C ILE A 25 11.32 -7.16 -12.67
N SER A 26 11.26 -8.29 -13.40
CA SER A 26 10.84 -8.27 -14.81
C SER A 26 9.41 -7.76 -14.96
N MET A 27 8.49 -8.15 -14.08
CA MET A 27 7.11 -7.67 -14.09
C MET A 27 7.05 -6.15 -13.94
N VAL A 28 7.80 -5.58 -12.98
CA VAL A 28 7.83 -4.12 -12.80
C VAL A 28 8.49 -3.43 -14.00
N LEU A 29 9.57 -3.97 -14.56
CA LEU A 29 10.23 -3.38 -15.73
C LEU A 29 9.36 -3.42 -16.98
N VAL A 30 8.76 -4.56 -17.31
CA VAL A 30 7.82 -4.69 -18.42
C VAL A 30 6.67 -3.71 -18.26
N SER A 31 6.15 -3.57 -17.04
CA SER A 31 5.09 -2.62 -16.74
C SER A 31 5.49 -1.18 -17.01
N ARG A 32 6.72 -0.79 -16.65
CA ARG A 32 7.27 0.54 -16.95
C ARG A 32 7.53 0.75 -18.44
N THR A 33 8.03 -0.27 -19.14
CA THR A 33 8.21 -0.26 -20.60
C THR A 33 6.90 -0.06 -21.32
N PHE A 34 5.83 -0.72 -20.88
CA PHE A 34 4.52 -0.66 -21.54
C PHE A 34 3.88 0.73 -21.45
N VAL A 35 4.09 1.44 -20.35
CA VAL A 35 3.58 2.81 -20.16
C VAL A 35 4.60 3.89 -20.53
N ALA A 36 5.78 3.51 -21.04
CA ALA A 36 6.83 4.44 -21.41
C ALA A 36 6.34 5.44 -22.47
N GLY A 37 6.63 6.73 -22.26
CA GLY A 37 6.15 7.80 -23.14
C GLY A 37 4.66 8.12 -22.99
N THR A 38 3.94 7.46 -22.09
CA THR A 38 2.55 7.75 -21.77
C THR A 38 2.41 8.43 -20.40
N ARG A 39 1.21 8.90 -20.06
CA ARG A 39 0.88 9.45 -18.74
C ARG A 39 0.26 8.42 -17.78
N TYR A 40 0.27 7.14 -18.13
CA TYR A 40 -0.32 6.07 -17.32
C TYR A 40 0.68 5.55 -16.27
N SER A 41 0.19 5.13 -15.10
CA SER A 41 1.03 4.54 -14.06
C SER A 41 1.38 3.09 -14.40
N PRO A 42 2.65 2.64 -14.22
CA PRO A 42 3.06 1.25 -14.37
C PRO A 42 2.29 0.28 -13.47
N ILE A 43 1.76 0.74 -12.32
CA ILE A 43 1.02 -0.10 -11.36
C ILE A 43 -0.17 -0.78 -12.03
N LEU A 44 -0.80 -0.13 -13.01
CA LEU A 44 -1.85 -0.72 -13.82
C LEU A 44 -1.41 -2.04 -14.47
N ILE A 45 -0.22 -2.05 -15.07
CA ILE A 45 0.26 -3.21 -15.80
C ILE A 45 0.76 -4.29 -14.83
N ILE A 46 1.38 -3.89 -13.71
CA ILE A 46 1.84 -4.81 -12.65
C ILE A 46 0.70 -5.69 -12.16
N VAL A 47 -0.48 -5.10 -11.96
CA VAL A 47 -1.70 -5.80 -11.56
C VAL A 47 -2.08 -6.89 -12.54
N VAL A 48 -2.26 -6.51 -13.80
CA VAL A 48 -2.82 -7.39 -14.82
C VAL A 48 -1.86 -8.54 -15.05
N PHE A 49 -0.56 -8.24 -15.18
CA PHE A 49 0.47 -9.24 -15.32
C PHE A 49 0.60 -10.13 -14.08
N GLY A 50 0.54 -9.57 -12.87
CA GLY A 50 0.63 -10.33 -11.62
C GLY A 50 -0.51 -11.34 -11.49
N LEU A 51 -1.75 -10.90 -11.68
CA LEU A 51 -2.94 -11.75 -11.61
C LEU A 51 -2.90 -12.86 -12.66
N ILE A 52 -2.57 -12.53 -13.92
CA ILE A 52 -2.46 -13.50 -15.01
C ILE A 52 -1.34 -14.50 -14.72
N MET A 53 -0.17 -14.04 -14.27
CA MET A 53 0.96 -14.91 -13.99
C MET A 53 0.62 -15.91 -12.87
N GLY A 54 0.02 -15.44 -11.78
CA GLY A 54 -0.44 -16.31 -10.70
C GLY A 54 -1.44 -17.36 -11.17
N TYR A 55 -2.42 -16.95 -11.99
CA TYR A 55 -3.41 -17.86 -12.56
C TYR A 55 -2.77 -18.90 -13.49
N VAL A 56 -1.84 -18.48 -14.36
CA VAL A 56 -1.13 -19.36 -15.28
C VAL A 56 -0.33 -20.41 -14.51
N LEU A 57 0.42 -20.01 -13.48
CA LEU A 57 1.22 -20.95 -12.66
C LEU A 57 0.36 -22.10 -12.11
N VAL A 58 -0.86 -21.80 -11.64
CA VAL A 58 -1.77 -22.83 -11.11
C VAL A 58 -2.41 -23.63 -12.24
N ASN A 59 -2.92 -22.98 -13.27
CA ASN A 59 -3.63 -23.64 -14.36
C ASN A 59 -2.72 -24.56 -15.21
N THR A 60 -1.41 -24.29 -15.25
CA THR A 60 -0.43 -25.18 -15.90
C THR A 60 0.08 -26.29 -14.97
N GLY A 61 -0.35 -26.34 -13.71
CA GLY A 61 0.13 -27.29 -12.72
C GLY A 61 1.55 -27.01 -12.19
N MET A 62 2.07 -25.78 -12.40
CA MET A 62 3.39 -25.37 -11.89
C MET A 62 3.36 -24.96 -10.41
N GLY A 63 2.19 -24.66 -9.85
CA GLY A 63 2.02 -24.36 -8.44
C GLY A 63 0.60 -24.60 -7.96
N THR A 64 0.39 -24.50 -6.66
CA THR A 64 -0.93 -24.60 -6.03
C THR A 64 -1.47 -23.21 -5.63
N PRO A 65 -2.77 -23.08 -5.38
CA PRO A 65 -3.37 -21.84 -4.89
C PRO A 65 -2.66 -21.31 -3.64
N GLY A 66 -2.18 -20.06 -3.72
CA GLY A 66 -1.34 -19.43 -2.70
C GLY A 66 0.16 -19.55 -2.96
N LEU A 67 0.58 -20.27 -4.00
CA LEU A 67 1.97 -20.46 -4.43
C LEU A 67 2.88 -20.98 -3.31
N GLY A 68 2.44 -22.02 -2.59
CA GLY A 68 3.24 -22.64 -1.52
C GLY A 68 4.60 -23.17 -2.00
N GLU A 69 4.70 -23.54 -3.28
CA GLU A 69 5.94 -23.98 -3.94
C GLU A 69 6.92 -22.83 -4.21
N PHE A 70 6.45 -21.58 -4.14
CA PHE A 70 7.22 -20.35 -4.31
C PHE A 70 7.25 -19.54 -3.00
N PRO A 71 7.87 -20.07 -1.93
CA PRO A 71 7.77 -19.51 -0.58
C PRO A 71 8.33 -18.08 -0.49
N ILE A 72 9.31 -17.72 -1.33
CA ILE A 72 9.87 -16.37 -1.36
C ILE A 72 8.91 -15.38 -2.06
N VAL A 73 8.08 -15.82 -3.00
CA VAL A 73 7.02 -14.98 -3.60
C VAL A 73 5.97 -14.66 -2.53
N ASP A 74 5.47 -15.67 -1.81
CA ASP A 74 4.51 -15.46 -0.70
C ASP A 74 5.13 -14.58 0.39
N PHE A 75 6.37 -14.84 0.79
CA PHE A 75 7.10 -14.00 1.72
C PHE A 75 7.19 -12.54 1.26
N THR A 76 7.52 -12.29 -0.02
CA THR A 76 7.58 -10.94 -0.60
C THR A 76 6.21 -10.27 -0.63
N SER A 77 5.12 -11.02 -0.76
CA SER A 77 3.76 -10.44 -0.69
C SER A 77 3.41 -9.90 0.72
N ARG A 78 4.13 -10.36 1.76
CA ARG A 78 3.88 -10.06 3.18
C ARG A 78 4.75 -8.95 3.76
N VAL A 79 5.63 -8.33 2.98
CA VAL A 79 6.52 -7.25 3.44
C VAL A 79 5.90 -5.84 3.29
N THR A 80 4.58 -5.73 3.24
CA THR A 80 3.85 -4.46 3.07
C THR A 80 4.17 -3.44 4.17
N ILE A 81 4.25 -3.88 5.43
CA ILE A 81 4.56 -3.00 6.57
C ILE A 81 5.94 -2.37 6.37
N THR A 82 6.94 -3.16 5.98
CA THR A 82 8.30 -2.71 5.69
C THR A 82 8.34 -1.65 4.60
N ALA A 83 7.58 -1.84 3.52
CA ALA A 83 7.47 -0.84 2.45
C ALA A 83 6.84 0.48 2.92
N LEU A 84 5.80 0.40 3.76
CA LEU A 84 5.05 1.56 4.23
C LEU A 84 5.78 2.40 5.28
N ILE A 85 6.71 1.82 6.06
CA ILE A 85 7.49 2.57 7.06
C ILE A 85 8.17 3.79 6.44
N ALA A 86 8.72 3.67 5.22
CA ALA A 86 9.35 4.80 4.53
C ALA A 86 8.33 5.93 4.27
N SER A 87 7.14 5.61 3.77
CA SER A 87 6.07 6.61 3.53
C SER A 87 5.57 7.25 4.82
N PHE A 88 5.47 6.48 5.92
CA PHE A 88 5.10 6.99 7.24
C PHE A 88 6.13 7.98 7.78
N PHE A 89 7.42 7.63 7.68
CA PHE A 89 8.51 8.50 8.10
C PHE A 89 8.49 9.84 7.34
N VAL A 90 8.38 9.78 6.01
CA VAL A 90 8.33 10.99 5.17
C VAL A 90 7.15 11.88 5.53
N GLY A 91 5.93 11.32 5.66
CA GLY A 91 4.81 12.17 6.02
C GLY A 91 4.90 12.71 7.46
N GLY A 92 5.54 12.00 8.39
CA GLY A 92 5.91 12.57 9.69
C GLY A 92 6.79 13.82 9.55
N GLN A 93 7.82 13.78 8.70
CA GLN A 93 8.65 14.95 8.42
C GLN A 93 7.84 16.10 7.82
N GLU A 94 7.00 15.81 6.82
CA GLU A 94 6.21 16.83 6.14
C GLU A 94 5.15 17.46 7.06
N ILE A 95 4.52 16.68 7.94
CA ILE A 95 3.63 17.21 8.98
C ILE A 95 4.39 18.18 9.89
N ARG A 96 5.62 17.85 10.32
CA ARG A 96 6.43 18.76 11.15
C ARG A 96 6.76 20.06 10.43
N LYS A 97 7.12 19.99 9.15
CA LYS A 97 7.42 21.18 8.33
C LYS A 97 6.20 22.07 8.17
N LEU A 98 5.03 21.48 7.92
CA LEU A 98 3.75 22.20 7.87
C LEU A 98 3.42 22.90 9.19
N ILE A 99 3.58 22.22 10.33
CA ILE A 99 3.29 22.81 11.65
C ILE A 99 4.28 23.94 11.99
N SER A 100 5.53 23.80 11.58
CA SER A 100 6.60 24.77 11.90
C SER A 100 6.74 25.90 10.88
N ASN A 101 5.94 25.94 9.82
CA ASN A 101 6.07 26.89 8.70
C ASN A 101 7.51 27.01 8.17
N LYS A 102 8.31 25.94 8.25
CA LYS A 102 9.67 25.93 7.71
C LYS A 102 9.61 25.86 6.19
N GLU A 103 10.39 26.71 5.51
CA GLU A 103 10.60 26.57 4.08
C GLU A 103 11.25 25.21 3.78
N ILE A 104 10.70 24.53 2.79
CA ILE A 104 11.15 23.21 2.38
C ILE A 104 12.49 23.39 1.70
N ASP A 105 13.56 22.94 2.34
CA ASP A 105 14.89 22.92 1.75
C ASP A 105 14.92 21.96 0.55
N LYS A 106 14.91 22.55 -0.65
CA LYS A 106 14.95 21.88 -1.95
C LYS A 106 16.33 21.33 -2.31
N THR A 107 17.37 21.63 -1.51
CA THR A 107 18.69 21.09 -1.79
C THR A 107 18.72 19.61 -1.41
N ASP A 108 18.97 18.77 -2.41
CA ASP A 108 19.05 17.32 -2.23
C ASP A 108 20.51 16.85 -2.27
N ILE A 109 20.82 15.78 -1.54
CA ILE A 109 22.15 15.18 -1.46
C ILE A 109 22.46 14.27 -2.66
N VAL A 110 21.46 13.98 -3.48
CA VAL A 110 21.56 13.15 -4.68
C VAL A 110 20.79 13.80 -5.82
N VAL A 111 21.45 13.93 -6.97
CA VAL A 111 20.80 14.22 -8.25
C VAL A 111 20.74 12.92 -9.04
N PRO A 112 19.53 12.36 -9.28
CA PRO A 112 19.36 11.15 -10.08
C PRO A 112 19.93 11.30 -11.50
N SER A 113 20.35 10.19 -12.08
CA SER A 113 20.69 10.11 -13.50
C SER A 113 19.42 10.17 -14.35
N ASP A 114 19.44 11.01 -15.38
CA ASP A 114 18.39 11.08 -16.39
C ASP A 114 18.60 10.09 -17.55
N GLU A 115 19.71 9.35 -17.56
CA GLU A 115 20.01 8.38 -18.60
C GLU A 115 19.08 7.17 -18.51
N GLU A 116 18.43 6.86 -19.62
CA GLU A 116 17.51 5.73 -19.75
C GLU A 116 18.30 4.41 -19.90
N MET A 117 18.02 3.44 -19.03
CA MET A 117 18.67 2.12 -19.09
C MET A 117 17.78 1.10 -19.82
N PHE A 118 16.48 1.18 -19.58
CA PHE A 118 15.44 0.46 -20.30
C PHE A 118 14.35 1.46 -20.66
N LEU A 119 13.60 1.20 -21.73
CA LEU A 119 12.49 2.07 -22.12
C LEU A 119 11.54 2.32 -20.93
N GLY A 120 11.27 3.58 -20.58
CA GLY A 120 10.48 4.01 -19.43
C GLY A 120 11.19 3.98 -18.06
N THR A 121 12.46 3.57 -18.00
CA THR A 121 13.20 3.39 -16.74
C THR A 121 14.62 3.96 -16.80
N LYS A 122 14.82 5.03 -16.03
CA LYS A 122 16.13 5.67 -15.83
C LYS A 122 17.08 4.77 -15.04
N PHE A 123 18.38 4.97 -15.17
CA PHE A 123 19.39 4.18 -14.49
C PHE A 123 19.22 4.21 -12.95
N THR A 124 19.00 5.38 -12.35
CA THR A 124 18.74 5.49 -10.91
C THR A 124 17.48 4.76 -10.48
N GLN A 125 16.43 4.83 -11.30
CA GLN A 125 15.15 4.14 -11.05
C GLN A 125 15.34 2.62 -11.08
N PHE A 126 16.11 2.11 -12.03
CA PHE A 126 16.47 0.69 -12.09
C PHE A 126 17.25 0.25 -10.84
N MET A 127 18.23 1.04 -10.40
CA MET A 127 18.98 0.73 -9.19
C MET A 127 18.10 0.76 -7.93
N PHE A 128 17.18 1.72 -7.82
CA PHE A 128 16.18 1.75 -6.75
C PHE A 128 15.24 0.55 -6.77
N LEU A 129 14.83 0.09 -7.96
CA LEU A 129 13.98 -1.09 -8.13
C LEU A 129 14.66 -2.35 -7.58
N ILE A 130 15.87 -2.66 -8.07
CA ILE A 130 16.63 -3.83 -7.61
C ILE A 130 16.90 -3.70 -6.11
N ARG A 131 17.40 -2.55 -5.67
CA ARG A 131 17.72 -2.33 -4.26
C ARG A 131 16.50 -2.52 -3.36
N SER A 132 15.33 -2.04 -3.77
CA SER A 132 14.10 -2.19 -2.99
C SER A 132 13.78 -3.65 -2.70
N PHE A 133 13.93 -4.55 -3.68
CA PHE A 133 13.76 -5.98 -3.47
C PHE A 133 14.69 -6.52 -2.37
N PHE A 134 15.99 -6.23 -2.47
CA PHE A 134 16.98 -6.67 -1.47
C PHE A 134 16.72 -6.08 -0.08
N VAL A 135 16.33 -4.80 0.01
CA VAL A 135 15.97 -4.14 1.28
C VAL A 135 14.77 -4.82 1.92
N LEU A 136 13.69 -5.04 1.17
CA LEU A 136 12.46 -5.63 1.68
C LEU A 136 12.70 -7.05 2.20
N ILE A 137 13.36 -7.90 1.41
CA ILE A 137 13.69 -9.27 1.82
C ILE A 137 14.66 -9.28 3.01
N GLY A 138 15.70 -8.46 2.95
CA GLY A 138 16.75 -8.41 3.96
C GLY A 138 16.23 -7.98 5.33
N ILE A 139 15.41 -6.92 5.37
CA ILE A 139 14.82 -6.42 6.62
C ILE A 139 13.83 -7.43 7.20
N GLU A 140 12.90 -7.96 6.40
CA GLU A 140 11.89 -8.90 6.92
C GLU A 140 12.54 -10.21 7.39
N SER A 141 13.52 -10.73 6.66
CA SER A 141 14.22 -11.95 7.07
C SER A 141 14.99 -11.73 8.37
N MET A 142 15.68 -10.58 8.49
CA MET A 142 16.39 -10.24 9.72
C MET A 142 15.44 -10.02 10.90
N LYS A 143 14.28 -9.40 10.69
CA LYS A 143 13.23 -9.27 11.70
C LYS A 143 12.84 -10.66 12.23
N ARG A 144 12.55 -11.61 11.34
CA ARG A 144 12.15 -12.98 11.71
C ARG A 144 13.23 -13.73 12.49
N VAL A 145 14.50 -13.53 12.14
CA VAL A 145 15.64 -14.07 12.91
C VAL A 145 15.68 -13.46 14.32
N ILE A 146 15.55 -12.14 14.45
CA ILE A 146 15.63 -11.46 15.74
C ILE A 146 14.50 -11.86 16.68
N ILE A 147 13.27 -12.00 16.18
CA ILE A 147 12.12 -12.38 17.01
C ILE A 147 12.03 -13.90 17.27
N GLY A 148 12.90 -14.71 16.64
CA GLY A 148 12.88 -16.17 16.76
C GLY A 148 11.65 -16.81 16.12
N TYR A 149 11.19 -16.28 14.98
CA TYR A 149 10.03 -16.82 14.26
C TYR A 149 10.32 -18.23 13.75
N ASN A 150 9.44 -19.18 14.07
CA ASN A 150 9.55 -20.54 13.59
C ASN A 150 8.14 -21.16 13.45
N ASN A 151 7.78 -21.50 12.22
CA ASN A 151 6.57 -22.23 11.84
C ASN A 151 6.85 -23.69 11.49
N ASN A 152 8.10 -24.16 11.69
CA ASN A 152 8.60 -25.44 11.19
C ASN A 152 8.51 -25.57 9.66
N GLU A 153 8.58 -24.45 8.94
CA GLU A 153 8.64 -24.45 7.48
C GLU A 153 10.10 -24.51 7.01
N PRO A 154 10.38 -25.13 5.85
CA PRO A 154 11.74 -25.18 5.31
C PRO A 154 12.39 -23.81 5.15
N LEU A 155 11.60 -22.76 4.89
CA LEU A 155 12.09 -21.39 4.73
C LEU A 155 12.69 -20.81 6.04
N ASP A 156 12.22 -21.26 7.20
CA ASP A 156 12.58 -20.64 8.49
C ASP A 156 14.07 -20.77 8.81
N ALA A 157 14.67 -21.91 8.43
CA ALA A 157 16.10 -22.15 8.58
C ALA A 157 16.98 -21.21 7.71
N PHE A 158 16.40 -20.56 6.69
CA PHE A 158 17.13 -19.77 5.70
C PHE A 158 16.99 -18.26 5.89
N TYR A 159 16.17 -17.79 6.83
CA TYR A 159 16.07 -16.35 7.12
C TYR A 159 17.43 -15.70 7.45
N PRO A 160 18.38 -16.33 8.17
CA PRO A 160 19.70 -15.73 8.37
C PRO A 160 20.44 -15.47 7.05
N LEU A 161 20.36 -16.42 6.11
CA LEU A 161 21.01 -16.31 4.79
C LEU A 161 20.32 -15.26 3.92
N LEU A 162 18.98 -15.27 3.86
CA LEU A 162 18.19 -14.29 3.12
C LEU A 162 18.39 -12.88 3.69
N GLY A 163 18.47 -12.75 5.01
CA GLY A 163 18.79 -11.51 5.71
C GLY A 163 20.17 -10.99 5.31
N TYR A 164 21.19 -11.84 5.36
CA TYR A 164 22.55 -11.47 4.93
C TYR A 164 22.60 -11.03 3.46
N LEU A 165 22.05 -11.83 2.53
CA LEU A 165 22.04 -11.51 1.10
C LEU A 165 21.26 -10.23 0.79
N GLY A 166 20.09 -10.07 1.41
CA GLY A 166 19.26 -8.86 1.31
C GLY A 166 19.99 -7.61 1.77
N LEU A 167 20.58 -7.64 2.98
CA LEU A 167 21.27 -6.49 3.55
C LEU A 167 22.56 -6.15 2.78
N VAL A 168 23.40 -7.13 2.46
CA VAL A 168 24.65 -6.91 1.71
C VAL A 168 24.35 -6.44 0.29
N GLY A 169 23.42 -7.09 -0.40
CA GLY A 169 22.96 -6.67 -1.73
C GLY A 169 22.44 -5.24 -1.70
N SER A 170 21.66 -4.88 -0.70
CA SER A 170 21.20 -3.49 -0.54
C SER A 170 22.36 -2.52 -0.35
N ILE A 171 23.41 -2.84 0.39
CA ILE A 171 24.55 -1.91 0.62
C ILE A 171 25.35 -1.70 -0.67
N ILE A 172 25.57 -2.76 -1.45
CA ILE A 172 26.38 -2.72 -2.67
C ILE A 172 25.66 -1.99 -3.80
N LEU A 173 24.34 -2.17 -3.92
CA LEU A 173 23.52 -1.59 -4.98
C LEU A 173 23.27 -0.09 -4.74
N ILE A 174 24.27 0.70 -5.06
CA ILE A 174 24.22 2.17 -5.10
C ILE A 174 24.40 2.61 -6.55
N ASP A 175 23.56 3.55 -6.97
CA ASP A 175 23.71 4.15 -8.30
C ASP A 175 25.06 4.88 -8.43
N TYR A 176 25.91 4.39 -9.32
CA TYR A 176 27.21 4.98 -9.62
C TYR A 176 27.13 6.15 -10.63
N ARG A 177 26.03 6.27 -11.38
CA ARG A 177 25.77 7.34 -12.36
C ARG A 177 25.08 8.56 -11.74
N ALA A 178 24.45 8.41 -10.57
CA ALA A 178 23.92 9.54 -9.81
C ALA A 178 25.04 10.47 -9.30
N LYS A 179 24.77 11.78 -9.28
CA LYS A 179 25.66 12.76 -8.65
C LYS A 179 25.35 12.81 -7.17
N ILE A 180 26.27 12.31 -6.35
CA ILE A 180 26.13 12.23 -4.88
C ILE A 180 27.15 13.16 -4.24
N THR A 181 26.69 14.13 -3.44
CA THR A 181 27.56 15.13 -2.81
C THR A 181 28.62 14.50 -1.91
N ASN A 182 28.23 13.49 -1.12
CA ASN A 182 29.13 12.76 -0.24
C ASN A 182 28.74 11.27 -0.17
N LYS A 183 29.48 10.42 -0.93
CA LYS A 183 29.20 8.98 -1.05
C LYS A 183 29.29 8.23 0.30
N PRO A 184 30.35 8.41 1.13
CA PRO A 184 30.42 7.78 2.44
C PRO A 184 29.22 8.10 3.34
N VAL A 185 28.81 9.37 3.41
CA VAL A 185 27.64 9.79 4.19
C VAL A 185 26.37 9.17 3.64
N TYR A 186 26.20 9.15 2.32
CA TYR A 186 25.03 8.55 1.69
C TYR A 186 24.89 7.05 2.00
N ILE A 187 25.99 6.29 1.94
CA ILE A 187 25.99 4.85 2.27
C ILE A 187 25.69 4.64 3.76
N ARG A 188 26.34 5.40 4.66
CA ARG A 188 26.09 5.31 6.11
C ARG A 188 24.65 5.65 6.46
N LYS A 189 24.05 6.63 5.78
CA LYS A 189 22.62 6.94 5.91
C LYS A 189 21.75 5.75 5.51
N GLY A 190 22.08 5.06 4.42
CA GLY A 190 21.35 3.87 3.99
C GLY A 190 21.38 2.74 5.04
N ILE A 191 22.57 2.48 5.62
CA ILE A 191 22.72 1.49 6.70
C ILE A 191 21.91 1.90 7.93
N PHE A 192 21.99 3.16 8.33
CA PHE A 192 21.26 3.71 9.47
C PHE A 192 19.74 3.63 9.27
N GLU A 193 19.25 3.99 8.08
CA GLU A 193 17.84 3.87 7.70
C GLU A 193 17.36 2.42 7.77
N THR A 194 18.14 1.48 7.23
CA THR A 194 17.84 0.04 7.31
C THR A 194 17.75 -0.45 8.76
N ALA A 195 18.69 -0.04 9.62
CA ALA A 195 18.70 -0.39 11.03
C ALA A 195 17.50 0.18 11.80
N ILE A 196 17.11 1.44 11.51
CA ILE A 196 15.92 2.06 12.11
C ILE A 196 14.65 1.33 11.67
N ILE A 197 14.48 1.05 10.38
CA ILE A 197 13.28 0.36 9.87
C ILE A 197 13.16 -1.02 10.54
N LEU A 198 14.26 -1.76 10.62
CA LEU A 198 14.30 -3.04 11.33
C LEU A 198 13.93 -2.89 12.82
N GLY A 199 14.50 -1.91 13.50
CA GLY A 199 14.20 -1.62 14.91
C GLY A 199 12.72 -1.27 15.12
N ILE A 200 12.13 -0.47 14.24
CA ILE A 200 10.70 -0.15 14.25
C ILE A 200 9.87 -1.42 14.13
N LEU A 201 10.18 -2.29 13.17
CA LEU A 201 9.42 -3.54 12.95
C LEU A 201 9.51 -4.49 14.15
N VAL A 202 10.71 -4.71 14.68
CA VAL A 202 10.91 -5.57 15.86
C VAL A 202 10.16 -5.01 17.06
N PHE A 203 10.28 -3.71 17.33
CA PHE A 203 9.59 -3.08 18.45
C PHE A 203 8.06 -3.11 18.27
N SER A 204 7.58 -2.90 17.04
CA SER A 204 6.15 -2.97 16.71
C SER A 204 5.57 -4.36 16.92
N TRP A 205 6.32 -5.41 16.57
CA TRP A 205 5.93 -6.79 16.81
C TRP A 205 5.79 -7.08 18.30
N HIS A 206 6.77 -6.68 19.12
CA HIS A 206 6.70 -6.86 20.57
C HIS A 206 5.56 -6.05 21.22
N LEU A 207 5.35 -4.79 20.80
CA LEU A 207 4.24 -3.98 21.29
C LEU A 207 2.88 -4.59 20.95
N SER A 208 2.72 -5.04 19.70
CA SER A 208 1.52 -5.74 19.24
C SER A 208 1.26 -7.00 20.08
N GLY A 209 2.27 -7.84 20.28
CA GLY A 209 2.17 -9.05 21.11
C GLY A 209 1.81 -8.75 22.57
N TRP A 210 2.41 -7.70 23.15
CA TRP A 210 2.17 -7.31 24.55
C TRP A 210 0.76 -6.75 24.78
N ILE A 211 0.22 -6.00 23.81
CA ILE A 211 -1.11 -5.37 23.93
C ILE A 211 -2.24 -6.32 23.51
N ARG A 212 -1.94 -7.34 22.69
CA ARG A 212 -2.91 -8.34 22.18
C ARG A 212 -3.85 -8.95 23.25
N PRO A 213 -3.41 -9.25 24.49
CA PRO A 213 -4.31 -9.75 25.54
C PRO A 213 -5.39 -8.76 25.98
N VAL A 214 -5.17 -7.46 25.80
CA VAL A 214 -6.13 -6.39 26.13
C VAL A 214 -6.97 -6.04 24.91
N ILE A 215 -6.32 -5.86 23.76
CA ILE A 215 -6.96 -5.47 22.51
C ILE A 215 -6.12 -5.95 21.32
N ALA A 216 -6.75 -6.54 20.31
CA ALA A 216 -6.08 -7.11 19.14
C ALA A 216 -5.61 -6.03 18.13
N LEU A 217 -4.75 -5.10 18.56
CA LEU A 217 -4.16 -4.10 17.68
C LEU A 217 -3.06 -4.72 16.79
N PRO A 218 -3.08 -4.49 15.47
CA PRO A 218 -2.14 -5.12 14.54
C PRO A 218 -0.74 -4.47 14.58
N GLU A 219 0.29 -5.19 14.12
CA GLU A 219 1.68 -4.69 14.07
C GLU A 219 1.82 -3.36 13.31
N ILE A 220 1.12 -3.22 12.18
CA ILE A 220 1.18 -2.01 11.35
C ILE A 220 0.79 -0.75 12.12
N PHE A 221 -0.11 -0.86 13.10
CA PHE A 221 -0.54 0.27 13.93
C PHE A 221 0.65 0.87 14.69
N PHE A 222 1.45 0.02 15.33
CA PHE A 222 2.63 0.46 16.09
C PHE A 222 3.76 0.91 15.16
N ALA A 223 4.00 0.19 14.06
CA ALA A 223 5.03 0.54 13.08
C ALA A 223 4.81 1.94 12.51
N MET A 224 3.56 2.27 12.25
CA MET A 224 3.14 3.56 11.76
C MET A 224 3.32 4.66 12.82
N ILE A 225 2.82 4.49 14.05
CA ILE A 225 3.01 5.49 15.13
C ILE A 225 4.49 5.79 15.35
N LEU A 226 5.31 4.76 15.44
CA LEU A 226 6.75 4.90 15.66
C LEU A 226 7.42 5.62 14.49
N SER A 227 7.14 5.20 13.25
CA SER A 227 7.74 5.78 12.06
C SER A 227 7.36 7.25 11.86
N VAL A 228 6.07 7.59 12.02
CA VAL A 228 5.58 8.98 11.96
C VAL A 228 6.23 9.83 13.06
N SER A 229 6.31 9.31 14.29
CA SER A 229 6.91 10.03 15.42
C SER A 229 8.39 10.33 15.18
N ILE A 230 9.15 9.35 14.67
CA ILE A 230 10.56 9.56 14.31
C ILE A 230 10.68 10.58 13.17
N GLY A 231 9.80 10.52 12.16
CA GLY A 231 9.73 11.52 11.10
C GLY A 231 9.47 12.93 11.62
N LEU A 232 8.52 13.09 12.54
CA LEU A 232 8.22 14.36 13.19
C LEU A 232 9.41 14.93 13.97
N MET A 233 10.23 14.06 14.58
CA MET A 233 11.43 14.45 15.33
C MET A 233 12.62 14.79 14.43
N MET A 234 12.63 14.31 13.18
CA MET A 234 13.74 14.45 12.24
C MET A 234 13.36 15.17 10.94
N PRO A 235 12.76 16.39 10.98
CA PRO A 235 12.26 17.08 9.78
C PRO A 235 13.35 17.42 8.76
N ASP A 236 14.58 17.60 9.23
CA ASP A 236 15.72 18.04 8.40
C ASP A 236 16.54 16.84 7.87
N TRP A 237 16.14 15.59 8.17
CA TRP A 237 16.83 14.40 7.69
C TRP A 237 16.65 14.19 6.18
N LYS A 238 17.74 14.35 5.43
CA LYS A 238 17.79 14.04 3.99
C LYS A 238 17.96 12.55 3.75
N PHE A 239 17.11 11.98 2.90
CA PHE A 239 17.03 10.54 2.64
C PHE A 239 18.30 9.96 2.02
N GLY A 240 18.79 8.89 2.61
CA GLY A 240 19.74 7.95 2.05
C GLY A 240 19.11 7.03 0.99
N PRO A 241 19.88 6.05 0.51
CA PRO A 241 19.47 5.17 -0.57
C PRO A 241 18.37 4.18 -0.17
N THR A 242 18.20 3.86 1.12
CA THR A 242 17.21 2.89 1.58
C THR A 242 15.81 3.49 1.49
N ILE A 243 15.57 4.64 2.13
CA ILE A 243 14.26 5.31 2.08
C ILE A 243 13.88 5.65 0.64
N ARG A 244 14.80 6.20 -0.17
CA ARG A 244 14.52 6.53 -1.59
C ARG A 244 14.06 5.32 -2.40
N SER A 245 14.71 4.18 -2.21
CA SER A 245 14.37 2.97 -2.95
C SER A 245 13.00 2.44 -2.55
N LEU A 246 12.66 2.48 -1.26
CA LEU A 246 11.36 2.07 -0.75
C LEU A 246 10.23 3.02 -1.21
N LEU A 247 10.46 4.33 -1.22
CA LEU A 247 9.47 5.29 -1.73
C LEU A 247 9.19 5.12 -3.23
N PHE A 248 10.23 4.81 -4.00
CA PHE A 248 10.12 4.64 -5.44
C PHE A 248 9.54 3.27 -5.83
N ALA A 249 10.10 2.18 -5.29
CA ALA A 249 9.83 0.82 -5.74
C ALA A 249 9.33 -0.13 -4.65
N GLY A 250 9.29 0.29 -3.38
CA GLY A 250 8.82 -0.56 -2.27
C GLY A 250 7.44 -1.11 -2.52
N ILE A 251 6.46 -0.22 -2.72
CA ILE A 251 5.08 -0.60 -3.01
C ILE A 251 4.95 -1.40 -4.32
N PRO A 252 5.50 -0.95 -5.48
CA PRO A 252 5.46 -1.73 -6.71
C PRO A 252 5.98 -3.17 -6.59
N VAL A 253 7.10 -3.38 -5.89
CA VAL A 253 7.69 -4.71 -5.68
C VAL A 253 6.78 -5.60 -4.83
N VAL A 254 6.24 -5.07 -3.73
CA VAL A 254 5.29 -5.80 -2.87
C VAL A 254 4.01 -6.15 -3.64
N LEU A 255 3.47 -5.19 -4.38
CA LEU A 255 2.25 -5.39 -5.16
C LEU A 255 2.43 -6.44 -6.26
N ALA A 256 3.56 -6.45 -6.95
CA ALA A 256 3.87 -7.46 -7.97
C ALA A 256 3.83 -8.90 -7.39
N ALA A 257 4.46 -9.11 -6.23
CA ALA A 257 4.40 -10.41 -5.55
C ALA A 257 2.98 -10.71 -5.05
N ASN A 258 2.31 -9.74 -4.44
CA ASN A 258 0.96 -9.90 -3.91
C ASN A 258 -0.08 -10.26 -4.98
N PHE A 259 -0.01 -9.65 -6.17
CA PHE A 259 -0.92 -10.01 -7.26
C PHE A 259 -0.63 -11.35 -7.88
N MET A 260 0.62 -11.83 -7.82
CA MET A 260 0.95 -13.19 -8.23
C MET A 260 0.34 -14.22 -7.28
N VAL A 261 0.47 -14.00 -5.97
CA VAL A 261 -0.20 -14.83 -4.95
C VAL A 261 -1.72 -14.73 -5.07
N GLY A 262 -2.27 -13.52 -5.23
CA GLY A 262 -3.70 -13.31 -5.44
C GLY A 262 -4.22 -13.99 -6.71
N GLY A 263 -3.49 -13.90 -7.82
CA GLY A 263 -3.79 -14.52 -9.10
C GLY A 263 -3.89 -16.04 -9.01
N SER A 264 -3.01 -16.66 -8.21
CA SER A 264 -3.02 -18.11 -7.98
C SER A 264 -4.28 -18.61 -7.27
N ARG A 265 -4.95 -17.73 -6.51
CA ARG A 265 -6.15 -18.07 -5.72
C ARG A 265 -7.46 -17.70 -6.44
N ILE A 266 -7.41 -17.22 -7.69
CA ILE A 266 -8.59 -16.80 -8.45
C ILE A 266 -9.62 -17.92 -8.54
N ALA A 267 -9.21 -19.12 -9.00
CA ALA A 267 -10.12 -20.23 -9.22
C ALA A 267 -10.79 -20.70 -7.91
N ASP A 268 -9.99 -20.93 -6.87
CA ASP A 268 -10.45 -21.37 -5.55
C ASP A 268 -11.43 -20.39 -4.92
N ALA A 269 -11.14 -19.10 -5.00
CA ALA A 269 -11.94 -18.11 -4.31
C ALA A 269 -13.37 -17.97 -4.90
N PHE A 270 -13.58 -18.27 -6.17
CA PHE A 270 -14.93 -18.33 -6.77
C PHE A 270 -15.74 -19.56 -6.33
N THR A 271 -15.10 -20.57 -5.72
CA THR A 271 -15.79 -21.77 -5.20
C THR A 271 -16.26 -21.64 -3.76
N LEU A 272 -15.78 -20.62 -3.03
CA LEU A 272 -16.11 -20.40 -1.63
C LEU A 272 -17.51 -19.79 -1.47
N SER A 273 -18.30 -20.35 -0.54
CA SER A 273 -19.63 -19.81 -0.19
C SER A 273 -19.51 -18.38 0.37
N GLY A 274 -20.42 -17.48 -0.04
CA GLY A 274 -20.43 -16.08 0.39
C GLY A 274 -19.44 -15.16 -0.36
N MET A 275 -18.48 -15.72 -1.11
CA MET A 275 -17.50 -14.91 -1.83
C MET A 275 -18.12 -14.07 -2.95
N THR A 276 -19.22 -14.49 -3.58
CA THR A 276 -19.89 -13.68 -4.60
C THR A 276 -20.27 -12.30 -4.05
N SER A 277 -20.89 -12.22 -2.87
CA SER A 277 -21.27 -10.94 -2.26
C SER A 277 -20.05 -10.10 -1.84
N VAL A 278 -19.01 -10.75 -1.31
CA VAL A 278 -17.72 -10.10 -0.99
C VAL A 278 -17.09 -9.47 -2.23
N LEU A 279 -17.11 -10.20 -3.35
CA LEU A 279 -16.53 -9.76 -4.62
C LEU A 279 -17.37 -8.68 -5.30
N SER A 280 -18.70 -8.83 -5.31
CA SER A 280 -19.62 -7.83 -5.85
C SER A 280 -19.51 -6.53 -5.08
N PHE A 281 -19.52 -6.56 -3.74
CA PHE A 281 -19.29 -5.36 -2.95
C PHE A 281 -17.86 -4.83 -3.11
N GLY A 282 -16.84 -5.68 -3.16
CA GLY A 282 -15.46 -5.26 -3.43
C GLY A 282 -15.35 -4.43 -4.73
N PHE A 283 -15.96 -4.91 -5.81
CA PHE A 283 -15.94 -4.20 -7.10
C PHE A 283 -16.79 -2.92 -7.11
N PHE A 284 -18.08 -3.00 -6.77
CA PHE A 284 -18.98 -1.84 -6.82
C PHE A 284 -18.73 -0.85 -5.69
N GLY A 285 -18.33 -1.34 -4.53
CA GLY A 285 -17.88 -0.53 -3.41
C GLY A 285 -16.65 0.30 -3.77
N GLN A 286 -15.73 -0.23 -4.57
CA GLN A 286 -14.63 0.58 -5.08
C GLN A 286 -15.10 1.70 -6.00
N LEU A 287 -16.08 1.45 -6.86
CA LEU A 287 -16.68 2.52 -7.66
C LEU A 287 -17.33 3.57 -6.76
N LEU A 288 -18.08 3.13 -5.75
CA LEU A 288 -18.75 4.00 -4.78
C LEU A 288 -17.76 4.87 -4.00
N TRP A 289 -16.79 4.27 -3.32
CA TRP A 289 -15.94 4.99 -2.39
C TRP A 289 -14.91 5.87 -3.09
N MET A 290 -14.37 5.40 -4.20
CA MET A 290 -13.38 6.15 -4.96
C MET A 290 -14.01 7.22 -5.83
N PHE A 291 -14.91 6.84 -6.74
CA PHE A 291 -15.53 7.83 -7.62
C PHE A 291 -16.58 8.66 -6.90
N GLY A 292 -17.22 8.16 -5.83
CA GLY A 292 -18.01 8.99 -4.93
C GLY A 292 -17.17 10.04 -4.21
N GLY A 293 -15.98 9.67 -3.70
CA GLY A 293 -15.04 10.60 -3.10
C GLY A 293 -14.55 11.67 -4.08
N LEU A 294 -14.20 11.26 -5.31
CA LEU A 294 -13.84 12.18 -6.40
C LEU A 294 -15.02 13.08 -6.77
N ALA A 295 -16.23 12.52 -6.88
CA ALA A 295 -17.44 13.26 -7.23
C ALA A 295 -17.73 14.38 -6.22
N ILE A 296 -17.64 14.10 -4.93
CA ILE A 296 -17.87 15.14 -3.90
C ILE A 296 -16.75 16.18 -3.88
N LEU A 297 -15.48 15.79 -4.09
CA LEU A 297 -14.36 16.73 -4.20
C LEU A 297 -14.53 17.69 -5.39
N ILE A 298 -14.97 17.17 -6.53
CA ILE A 298 -15.21 17.95 -7.75
C ILE A 298 -16.44 18.85 -7.57
N PHE A 299 -17.57 18.27 -7.15
CA PHE A 299 -18.86 18.96 -7.13
C PHE A 299 -18.98 19.94 -5.95
N LEU A 300 -18.72 19.46 -4.73
CA LEU A 300 -18.87 20.25 -3.51
C LEU A 300 -17.58 20.96 -3.12
N GLY A 301 -16.43 20.30 -3.29
CA GLY A 301 -15.11 20.85 -2.98
C GLY A 301 -14.57 21.80 -4.04
N LYS A 302 -15.17 21.84 -5.23
CA LYS A 302 -14.69 22.60 -6.41
C LYS A 302 -13.21 22.33 -6.74
N ALA A 303 -12.72 21.13 -6.43
CA ALA A 303 -11.31 20.75 -6.52
C ALA A 303 -11.08 19.76 -7.68
N ASN A 304 -11.23 20.21 -8.92
CA ASN A 304 -11.12 19.35 -10.11
C ASN A 304 -9.72 19.28 -10.73
N HIS A 305 -8.67 19.16 -9.90
CA HIS A 305 -7.29 19.06 -10.39
C HIS A 305 -6.58 17.85 -9.80
N MET A 306 -5.77 17.16 -10.62
CA MET A 306 -5.07 15.92 -10.26
C MET A 306 -4.21 16.06 -9.00
N ARG A 307 -3.51 17.19 -8.84
CA ARG A 307 -2.71 17.52 -7.64
C ARG A 307 -3.51 17.50 -6.32
N ASN A 308 -4.84 17.61 -6.39
CA ASN A 308 -5.75 17.54 -5.25
C ASN A 308 -6.43 16.18 -5.18
N LEU A 309 -6.95 15.72 -6.32
CA LEU A 309 -7.74 14.49 -6.41
C LEU A 309 -6.89 13.24 -6.11
N ALA A 310 -5.69 13.10 -6.70
CA ALA A 310 -4.88 11.91 -6.49
C ALA A 310 -4.39 11.80 -5.03
N PRO A 311 -3.77 12.83 -4.42
CA PRO A 311 -3.38 12.75 -3.01
C PRO A 311 -4.56 12.65 -2.06
N GLY A 312 -5.68 13.33 -2.36
CA GLY A 312 -6.90 13.27 -1.56
C GLY A 312 -7.50 11.87 -1.51
N MET A 313 -7.49 11.13 -2.63
CA MET A 313 -7.96 9.74 -2.67
C MET A 313 -6.93 8.75 -2.12
N ALA A 314 -5.63 8.98 -2.38
CA ALA A 314 -4.56 8.19 -1.78
C ALA A 314 -4.61 8.25 -0.24
N GLY A 315 -4.88 9.43 0.33
CA GLY A 315 -5.05 9.60 1.77
C GLY A 315 -6.40 9.08 2.29
N SER A 316 -7.51 9.58 1.73
CA SER A 316 -8.86 9.28 2.24
C SER A 316 -9.27 7.83 2.18
N LEU A 317 -8.70 7.04 1.28
CA LEU A 317 -8.97 5.61 1.22
C LEU A 317 -7.75 4.78 1.64
N SER A 318 -6.62 5.42 1.96
CA SER A 318 -5.31 4.75 2.06
C SER A 318 -5.08 3.81 0.87
N HIS A 319 -5.48 4.28 -0.32
CA HIS A 319 -5.69 3.44 -1.50
C HIS A 319 -4.36 3.03 -2.11
N SER A 320 -4.10 1.73 -2.13
CA SER A 320 -2.77 1.19 -2.39
C SER A 320 -2.18 1.54 -3.75
N GLY A 321 -2.99 1.43 -4.81
CA GLY A 321 -2.58 1.81 -6.16
C GLY A 321 -2.22 3.30 -6.28
N LEU A 322 -3.12 4.20 -5.84
CA LEU A 322 -2.90 5.65 -5.90
C LEU A 322 -1.77 6.11 -4.99
N THR A 323 -1.60 5.49 -3.81
CA THR A 323 -0.45 5.74 -2.94
C THR A 323 0.85 5.42 -3.67
N GLY A 324 0.97 4.23 -4.26
CA GLY A 324 2.15 3.84 -5.02
C GLY A 324 2.41 4.76 -6.22
N ALA A 325 1.37 5.10 -6.99
CA ALA A 325 1.50 5.96 -8.17
C ALA A 325 1.92 7.39 -7.79
N CYS A 326 1.38 7.93 -6.70
CA CYS A 326 1.80 9.21 -6.16
C CYS A 326 3.26 9.14 -5.67
N THR A 327 3.63 8.19 -4.81
CA THR A 327 4.99 8.14 -4.22
C THR A 327 6.08 7.84 -5.25
N ALA A 328 5.76 7.05 -6.27
CA ALA A 328 6.64 6.79 -7.41
C ALA A 328 6.82 8.00 -8.34
N GLY A 329 5.95 9.02 -8.22
CA GLY A 329 5.99 10.24 -9.04
C GLY A 329 5.23 10.12 -10.37
N ASP A 330 4.46 9.05 -10.58
CA ASP A 330 3.74 8.80 -11.84
C ASP A 330 2.66 9.86 -12.11
N LEU A 331 2.09 10.44 -11.04
CA LEU A 331 1.03 11.46 -11.11
C LEU A 331 1.55 12.89 -10.94
N GLY A 332 2.86 13.09 -11.07
CA GLY A 332 3.53 14.38 -11.03
C GLY A 332 4.08 14.78 -9.64
N PRO A 333 4.94 15.81 -9.60
CA PRO A 333 5.70 16.17 -8.39
C PRO A 333 4.82 16.69 -7.25
N ASP A 334 3.77 17.47 -7.56
CA ASP A 334 2.85 17.96 -6.54
C ASP A 334 2.10 16.81 -5.84
N ALA A 335 1.70 15.79 -6.61
CA ALA A 335 1.01 14.62 -6.07
C ALA A 335 1.96 13.76 -5.21
N GLN A 336 3.20 13.58 -5.69
CA GLN A 336 4.27 12.90 -4.95
C GLN A 336 4.58 13.57 -3.62
N PHE A 337 4.58 14.90 -3.60
CA PHE A 337 4.82 15.68 -2.39
C PHE A 337 3.63 15.64 -1.41
N ARG A 338 2.40 15.78 -1.91
CA ARG A 338 1.20 15.85 -1.07
C ARG A 338 0.78 14.48 -0.52
N ALA A 339 0.99 13.39 -1.24
CA ALA A 339 0.49 12.08 -0.85
C ALA A 339 1.00 11.59 0.52
N PRO A 340 2.30 11.66 0.87
CA PRO A 340 2.77 11.30 2.21
C PRO A 340 2.06 12.05 3.34
N ILE A 341 1.71 13.33 3.14
CA ILE A 341 0.96 14.13 4.12
C ILE A 341 -0.47 13.58 4.26
N MET A 342 -1.13 13.37 3.12
CA MET A 342 -2.52 12.89 3.08
C MET A 342 -2.69 11.49 3.62
N ILE A 343 -1.66 10.64 3.50
CA ILE A 343 -1.66 9.29 4.05
C ILE A 343 -1.52 9.34 5.58
N ASN A 344 -0.66 10.22 6.12
CA ASN A 344 -0.34 10.25 7.56
C ASN A 344 -1.37 10.97 8.45
N ILE A 345 -2.13 11.94 7.94
CA ILE A 345 -3.16 12.63 8.75
C ILE A 345 -4.30 11.70 9.19
N PRO A 346 -4.90 10.90 8.28
CA PRO A 346 -5.93 9.93 8.67
C PRO A 346 -5.45 8.88 9.67
N PHE A 347 -4.13 8.68 9.81
CA PHE A 347 -3.57 7.78 10.80
C PHE A 347 -3.77 8.20 12.26
N ILE A 348 -3.99 9.49 12.54
CA ILE A 348 -4.50 9.90 13.87
C ILE A 348 -5.90 9.29 14.09
N GLY A 349 -6.72 9.26 13.04
CA GLY A 349 -8.01 8.57 13.04
C GLY A 349 -7.88 7.05 13.24
N HIS A 350 -6.77 6.45 12.81
CA HIS A 350 -6.58 5.00 12.91
C HIS A 350 -6.40 4.50 14.35
N ILE A 351 -6.02 5.36 15.30
CA ILE A 351 -6.07 5.03 16.73
C ILE A 351 -7.50 4.64 17.11
N PHE A 352 -8.49 5.43 16.70
CA PHE A 352 -9.90 5.12 16.96
C PHE A 352 -10.40 3.98 16.07
N VAL A 353 -10.00 3.97 14.79
CA VAL A 353 -10.45 2.95 13.83
C VAL A 353 -10.01 1.55 14.27
N PHE A 354 -8.72 1.34 14.51
CA PHE A 354 -8.21 0.03 14.89
C PHE A 354 -8.66 -0.37 16.29
N SER A 355 -8.82 0.55 17.24
CA SER A 355 -9.37 0.19 18.54
C SER A 355 -10.82 -0.30 18.44
N ILE A 356 -11.68 0.38 17.69
CA ILE A 356 -13.09 -0.05 17.53
C ILE A 356 -13.16 -1.36 16.73
N LEU A 357 -12.35 -1.50 15.67
CA LEU A 357 -12.30 -2.72 14.88
C LEU A 357 -11.74 -3.90 15.66
N ALA A 358 -10.71 -3.69 16.49
CA ALA A 358 -10.15 -4.72 17.35
C ALA A 358 -11.18 -5.16 18.39
N ALA A 359 -11.87 -4.22 19.04
CA ALA A 359 -12.95 -4.54 19.95
C ALA A 359 -14.10 -5.28 19.24
N SER A 360 -14.43 -4.89 18.01
CA SER A 360 -15.45 -5.57 17.18
C SER A 360 -15.02 -6.99 16.80
N ALA A 361 -13.75 -7.19 16.44
CA ALA A 361 -13.17 -8.49 16.13
C ALA A 361 -13.20 -9.42 17.36
N THR A 362 -12.81 -8.91 18.53
CA THR A 362 -12.90 -9.65 19.80
C THR A 362 -14.34 -10.01 20.16
N ALA A 363 -15.29 -9.12 19.88
CA ALA A 363 -16.71 -9.37 20.11
C ALA A 363 -17.39 -10.25 19.04
N GLY A 364 -16.68 -10.58 17.95
CA GLY A 364 -17.22 -11.33 16.80
C GLY A 364 -18.30 -10.59 16.01
N LYS A 365 -18.55 -9.31 16.29
CA LYS A 365 -19.60 -8.50 15.65
C LYS A 365 -19.23 -7.03 15.61
N LEU A 366 -19.75 -6.29 14.64
CA LEU A 366 -19.54 -4.85 14.54
C LEU A 366 -20.23 -4.12 15.70
N LEU A 367 -19.49 -3.26 16.40
CA LEU A 367 -20.03 -2.47 17.51
C LEU A 367 -20.78 -1.22 17.00
N ILE A 368 -22.06 -1.41 16.64
CA ILE A 368 -22.90 -0.43 15.94
C ILE A 368 -22.91 0.99 16.56
N PRO A 369 -23.07 1.18 17.89
CA PRO A 369 -23.12 2.54 18.45
C PRO A 369 -21.83 3.34 18.18
N TYR A 370 -20.67 2.69 18.32
CA TYR A 370 -19.38 3.32 18.06
C TYR A 370 -19.17 3.54 16.56
N THR A 371 -19.58 2.58 15.72
CA THR A 371 -19.56 2.72 14.26
C THR A 371 -20.37 3.94 13.80
N LEU A 372 -21.60 4.11 14.30
CA LEU A 372 -22.45 5.25 13.95
C LEU A 372 -21.85 6.59 14.36
N LEU A 373 -21.27 6.67 15.57
CA LEU A 373 -20.60 7.87 16.06
C LEU A 373 -19.43 8.25 15.14
N VAL A 374 -18.60 7.27 14.75
CA VAL A 374 -17.45 7.51 13.86
C VAL A 374 -17.89 7.93 12.46
N VAL A 375 -18.93 7.30 11.90
CA VAL A 375 -19.48 7.69 10.60
C VAL A 375 -20.01 9.13 10.66
N ALA A 376 -20.76 9.49 11.70
CA ALA A 376 -21.28 10.85 11.87
C ALA A 376 -20.16 11.89 11.98
N ALA A 377 -19.11 11.59 12.77
CA ALA A 377 -17.92 12.43 12.87
C ALA A 377 -17.19 12.55 11.51
N GLY A 378 -17.05 11.45 10.79
CA GLY A 378 -16.49 11.40 9.44
C GLY A 378 -17.23 12.31 8.47
N ILE A 379 -18.56 12.21 8.41
CA ILE A 379 -19.42 13.07 7.58
C ILE A 379 -19.22 14.54 7.93
N GLY A 380 -19.19 14.87 9.23
CA GLY A 380 -18.95 16.24 9.70
C GLY A 380 -17.60 16.80 9.25
N LEU A 381 -16.53 16.01 9.37
CA LEU A 381 -15.19 16.36 8.91
C LEU A 381 -15.14 16.51 7.38
N THR A 382 -15.73 15.59 6.62
CA THR A 382 -15.81 15.68 5.16
C THR A 382 -16.55 16.95 4.73
N ALA A 383 -17.68 17.27 5.36
CA ALA A 383 -18.42 18.49 5.07
C ALA A 383 -17.58 19.76 5.35
N TRP A 384 -16.82 19.77 6.44
CA TRP A 384 -15.90 20.86 6.76
C TRP A 384 -14.75 20.97 5.76
N ALA A 385 -14.19 19.84 5.34
CA ALA A 385 -13.14 19.78 4.32
C ALA A 385 -13.60 20.35 2.98
N LEU A 386 -14.78 19.95 2.51
CA LEU A 386 -15.36 20.42 1.25
C LEU A 386 -15.64 21.93 1.28
N ARG A 387 -16.12 22.45 2.42
CA ARG A 387 -16.27 23.91 2.62
C ARG A 387 -14.94 24.65 2.60
N THR A 388 -13.87 24.07 3.14
CA THR A 388 -12.52 24.65 3.08
C THR A 388 -11.99 24.65 1.64
N LEU A 389 -12.10 23.52 0.93
CA LEU A 389 -11.62 23.35 -0.44
C LEU A 389 -12.34 24.28 -1.43
N SER A 390 -13.67 24.40 -1.31
CA SER A 390 -14.47 25.27 -2.17
C SER A 390 -14.13 26.75 -2.05
N LYS A 391 -13.45 27.16 -0.98
CA LYS A 391 -12.96 28.52 -0.73
C LYS A 391 -11.45 28.68 -0.97
N ALA A 392 -10.75 27.62 -1.36
CA ALA A 392 -9.28 27.62 -1.45
C ALA A 392 -8.77 28.51 -2.59
N ASN A 393 -9.52 28.68 -3.69
CA ASN A 393 -9.14 29.51 -4.85
C ASN A 393 -7.68 29.31 -5.29
N ASN A 394 -7.25 28.06 -5.45
CA ASN A 394 -5.88 27.65 -5.81
C ASN A 394 -4.77 28.03 -4.80
N LYS A 395 -5.12 28.44 -3.57
CA LYS A 395 -4.14 28.66 -2.49
C LYS A 395 -3.70 27.32 -1.90
N GLU A 396 -2.45 26.96 -2.16
CA GLU A 396 -1.87 25.67 -1.77
C GLU A 396 -2.08 25.32 -0.29
N THR A 397 -1.84 26.24 0.64
CA THR A 397 -2.02 25.97 2.09
C THR A 397 -3.47 25.59 2.43
N LEU A 398 -4.45 26.23 1.79
CA LEU A 398 -5.86 25.92 2.00
C LEU A 398 -6.27 24.61 1.31
N GLU A 399 -5.71 24.33 0.13
CA GLU A 399 -5.89 23.04 -0.55
C GLU A 399 -5.36 21.89 0.32
N ILE A 400 -4.10 21.97 0.78
CA ILE A 400 -3.47 20.96 1.62
C ILE A 400 -4.28 20.78 2.90
N ARG A 401 -4.65 21.86 3.59
CA ARG A 401 -5.46 21.78 4.82
C ARG A 401 -6.83 21.15 4.57
N GLY A 402 -7.51 21.55 3.51
CA GLY A 402 -8.79 20.96 3.12
C GLY A 402 -8.66 19.47 2.79
N LEU A 403 -7.63 19.08 2.05
CA LEU A 403 -7.37 17.67 1.70
C LEU A 403 -6.98 16.83 2.92
N MET A 404 -6.26 17.38 3.89
CA MET A 404 -5.94 16.68 5.14
C MET A 404 -7.22 16.32 5.92
N ILE A 405 -8.13 17.28 6.07
CA ILE A 405 -9.42 17.07 6.75
C ILE A 405 -10.30 16.12 5.92
N PHE A 406 -10.29 16.26 4.59
CA PHE A 406 -11.03 15.36 3.70
C PHE A 406 -10.53 13.94 3.84
N SER A 407 -9.22 13.75 3.87
CA SER A 407 -8.58 12.44 4.01
C SER A 407 -9.02 11.78 5.31
N LEU A 408 -8.99 12.49 6.42
CA LEU A 408 -9.47 11.96 7.70
C LEU A 408 -10.98 11.65 7.66
N GLY A 409 -11.80 12.64 7.27
CA GLY A 409 -13.26 12.51 7.30
C GLY A 409 -13.78 11.42 6.38
N TRP A 410 -13.38 11.44 5.10
CA TRP A 410 -13.86 10.48 4.11
C TRP A 410 -13.35 9.07 4.42
N GLN A 411 -12.16 8.92 5.01
CA GLN A 411 -11.71 7.61 5.46
C GLN A 411 -12.60 7.02 6.54
N LEU A 412 -12.96 7.81 7.55
CA LEU A 412 -13.87 7.33 8.61
C LEU A 412 -15.22 6.91 8.02
N VAL A 413 -15.74 7.66 7.05
CA VAL A 413 -16.98 7.32 6.33
C VAL A 413 -16.81 6.05 5.50
N ALA A 414 -15.73 5.91 4.73
CA ALA A 414 -15.54 4.77 3.84
C ALA A 414 -15.26 3.47 4.63
N VAL A 415 -14.43 3.53 5.67
CA VAL A 415 -14.12 2.37 6.52
C VAL A 415 -15.35 1.95 7.34
N PHE A 416 -15.93 2.84 8.14
CA PHE A 416 -17.02 2.46 9.03
C PHE A 416 -18.39 2.47 8.36
N GLY A 417 -18.61 3.33 7.37
CA GLY A 417 -19.83 3.33 6.57
C GLY A 417 -19.91 2.09 5.69
N GLY A 418 -18.80 1.68 5.06
CA GLY A 418 -18.75 0.42 4.32
C GLY A 418 -19.06 -0.80 5.19
N LEU A 419 -18.44 -0.89 6.37
CA LEU A 419 -18.72 -1.97 7.33
C LEU A 419 -20.16 -1.93 7.85
N LEU A 420 -20.70 -0.74 8.11
CA LEU A 420 -22.09 -0.58 8.55
C LEU A 420 -23.06 -1.06 7.46
N ILE A 421 -22.85 -0.64 6.22
CA ILE A 421 -23.66 -1.03 5.07
C ILE A 421 -23.65 -2.55 4.88
N LEU A 422 -22.47 -3.17 4.93
CA LEU A 422 -22.31 -4.62 4.82
C LEU A 422 -22.95 -5.39 5.97
N ASN A 423 -22.79 -4.90 7.20
CA ASN A 423 -23.43 -5.48 8.38
C ASN A 423 -24.96 -5.39 8.29
N LEU A 424 -25.51 -4.28 7.76
CA LEU A 424 -26.95 -4.14 7.51
C LEU A 424 -27.44 -5.07 6.40
N GLY A 425 -26.58 -5.40 5.43
CA GLY A 425 -26.81 -6.44 4.42
C GLY A 425 -26.70 -7.88 4.95
N GLY A 426 -26.47 -8.08 6.25
CA GLY A 426 -26.41 -9.40 6.87
C GLY A 426 -25.08 -10.15 6.70
N MET A 427 -24.04 -9.49 6.17
CA MET A 427 -22.72 -10.11 6.00
C MET A 427 -21.99 -10.25 7.34
N GLY A 428 -21.33 -11.40 7.56
CA GLY A 428 -20.50 -11.62 8.75
C GLY A 428 -19.33 -10.64 8.83
N LEU A 429 -18.76 -10.43 10.03
CA LEU A 429 -17.71 -9.43 10.24
C LEU A 429 -16.45 -9.69 9.40
N ASN A 430 -15.99 -10.94 9.32
CA ASN A 430 -14.78 -11.31 8.58
C ASN A 430 -14.94 -11.02 7.08
N ASP A 431 -16.06 -11.47 6.51
CA ASP A 431 -16.41 -11.22 5.11
C ASP A 431 -16.62 -9.72 4.85
N SER A 432 -17.27 -9.01 5.77
CA SER A 432 -17.49 -7.57 5.67
C SER A 432 -16.18 -6.79 5.64
N VAL A 433 -15.22 -7.19 6.47
CA VAL A 433 -13.91 -6.56 6.54
C VAL A 433 -13.10 -6.87 5.29
N MET A 434 -13.13 -8.10 4.76
CA MET A 434 -12.50 -8.43 3.48
C MET A 434 -13.12 -7.65 2.33
N ALA A 435 -14.45 -7.64 2.22
CA ALA A 435 -15.21 -6.93 1.19
C ALA A 435 -14.94 -5.43 1.23
N ASN A 436 -14.94 -4.84 2.43
CA ASN A 436 -14.69 -3.42 2.57
C ASN A 436 -13.21 -3.08 2.31
N ALA A 437 -12.26 -3.82 2.88
CA ALA A 437 -10.83 -3.61 2.64
C ALA A 437 -10.48 -3.65 1.15
N SER A 438 -11.12 -4.56 0.43
CA SER A 438 -11.13 -4.66 -1.03
C SER A 438 -11.74 -3.40 -1.66
N ALA A 439 -12.99 -3.09 -1.36
CA ALA A 439 -13.71 -1.94 -1.91
C ALA A 439 -12.93 -0.62 -1.80
N ILE A 440 -12.28 -0.35 -0.67
CA ILE A 440 -11.49 0.88 -0.52
C ILE A 440 -10.00 0.73 -0.89
N SER A 441 -9.55 -0.49 -1.21
CA SER A 441 -8.14 -0.83 -1.51
C SER A 441 -7.18 -0.34 -0.43
N HIS A 442 -7.60 -0.45 0.83
CA HIS A 442 -6.98 0.26 1.95
C HIS A 442 -5.82 -0.51 2.58
N PHE A 443 -4.60 0.05 2.50
CA PHE A 443 -3.38 -0.60 3.00
C PHE A 443 -3.42 -0.99 4.49
N GLY A 444 -3.95 -0.12 5.35
CA GLY A 444 -4.06 -0.40 6.79
C GLY A 444 -4.91 -1.64 7.11
N LEU A 445 -6.12 -1.74 6.55
CA LEU A 445 -6.98 -2.92 6.68
C LEU A 445 -6.35 -4.15 6.02
N PHE A 446 -5.76 -4.00 4.83
CA PHE A 446 -5.04 -5.08 4.16
C PHE A 446 -3.96 -5.70 5.06
N ALA A 447 -3.06 -4.86 5.58
CA ALA A 447 -1.97 -5.32 6.44
C ALA A 447 -2.48 -5.85 7.79
N ALA A 448 -3.59 -5.32 8.32
CA ALA A 448 -4.20 -5.84 9.54
C ALA A 448 -4.81 -7.24 9.34
N ILE A 449 -5.51 -7.47 8.23
CA ILE A 449 -6.04 -8.79 7.86
C ILE A 449 -4.88 -9.75 7.59
N GLN A 450 -3.87 -9.33 6.83
CA GLN A 450 -2.66 -10.12 6.56
C GLN A 450 -1.93 -10.49 7.86
N GLY A 451 -1.88 -9.57 8.82
CA GLY A 451 -1.36 -9.80 10.18
C GLY A 451 -2.23 -10.69 11.08
N GLY A 452 -3.35 -11.21 10.59
CA GLY A 452 -4.18 -12.20 11.29
C GLY A 452 -5.23 -11.62 12.23
N MET A 453 -5.50 -10.31 12.20
CA MET A 453 -6.46 -9.65 13.09
C MET A 453 -7.89 -10.22 12.98
N PHE A 454 -8.27 -10.71 11.79
CA PHE A 454 -9.61 -11.23 11.48
C PHE A 454 -9.60 -12.74 11.20
N GLY A 455 -8.60 -13.46 11.72
CA GLY A 455 -8.46 -14.90 11.58
C GLY A 455 -7.65 -15.35 10.35
N GLU A 456 -7.32 -16.64 10.35
CA GLU A 456 -6.42 -17.25 9.35
C GLU A 456 -7.05 -17.30 7.95
N GLN A 457 -8.35 -17.63 7.85
CA GLN A 457 -9.06 -17.66 6.58
C GLN A 457 -9.02 -16.29 5.87
N ALA A 458 -9.30 -15.21 6.61
CA ALA A 458 -9.27 -13.87 6.04
C ALA A 458 -7.84 -13.48 5.62
N SER A 459 -6.83 -13.80 6.43
CA SER A 459 -5.42 -13.58 6.10
C SER A 459 -4.98 -14.35 4.84
N GLY A 460 -5.43 -15.60 4.67
CA GLY A 460 -5.11 -16.42 3.51
C GLY A 460 -5.78 -15.97 2.21
N LEU A 461 -6.97 -15.37 2.30
CA LEU A 461 -7.74 -14.91 1.13
C LEU A 461 -7.48 -13.46 0.75
N ILE A 462 -6.94 -12.64 1.65
CA ILE A 462 -6.83 -11.20 1.41
C ILE A 462 -5.96 -10.86 0.19
N ALA A 463 -4.93 -11.64 -0.12
CA ALA A 463 -4.11 -11.41 -1.32
C ALA A 463 -4.96 -11.43 -2.61
N PHE A 464 -5.94 -12.34 -2.70
CA PHE A 464 -6.89 -12.40 -3.81
C PHE A 464 -7.98 -11.33 -3.68
N VAL A 465 -8.62 -11.23 -2.52
CA VAL A 465 -9.75 -10.31 -2.32
C VAL A 465 -9.32 -8.85 -2.49
N PHE A 466 -8.08 -8.53 -2.12
CA PHE A 466 -7.45 -7.23 -2.37
C PHE A 466 -7.05 -7.02 -3.82
N ALA A 467 -6.86 -8.08 -4.60
CA ALA A 467 -6.53 -7.99 -6.03
C ALA A 467 -7.78 -7.77 -6.92
N MET A 468 -8.96 -8.16 -6.47
CA MET A 468 -10.23 -7.99 -7.20
C MET A 468 -10.63 -6.53 -7.51
N PRO A 469 -10.45 -5.55 -6.60
CA PRO A 469 -10.54 -4.12 -6.89
C PRO A 469 -9.64 -3.70 -8.06
N PHE A 470 -8.58 -4.44 -8.31
CA PHE A 470 -7.68 -4.14 -9.41
C PHE A 470 -8.23 -4.46 -10.79
N LEU A 471 -9.45 -5.00 -10.90
CA LEU A 471 -10.26 -4.95 -12.13
C LEU A 471 -10.76 -3.53 -12.45
N VAL A 472 -10.97 -2.68 -11.44
CA VAL A 472 -11.37 -1.27 -11.61
C VAL A 472 -10.15 -0.37 -11.80
N HIS A 473 -8.98 -0.74 -11.28
CA HIS A 473 -7.76 0.09 -11.37
C HIS A 473 -7.37 0.48 -12.81
N PRO A 474 -7.55 -0.35 -13.86
CA PRO A 474 -7.46 0.08 -15.26
C PRO A 474 -8.29 1.30 -15.59
N LEU A 475 -9.52 1.35 -15.09
CA LEU A 475 -10.40 2.49 -15.26
C LEU A 475 -9.91 3.70 -14.46
N VAL A 476 -9.48 3.50 -13.21
CA VAL A 476 -8.94 4.56 -12.35
C VAL A 476 -7.72 5.20 -12.96
N PHE A 477 -6.68 4.41 -13.21
CA PHE A 477 -5.42 4.88 -13.75
C PHE A 477 -5.58 5.33 -15.20
N GLY A 478 -6.53 4.78 -15.95
CA GLY A 478 -6.88 5.31 -17.26
C GLY A 478 -7.48 6.71 -17.19
N ILE A 479 -8.38 6.96 -16.25
CA ILE A 479 -8.95 8.29 -16.02
C ILE A 479 -7.88 9.27 -15.51
N PHE A 480 -7.02 8.86 -14.58
CA PHE A 480 -5.91 9.70 -14.10
C PHE A 480 -4.87 9.96 -15.19
N GLY A 481 -4.55 8.97 -16.03
CA GLY A 481 -3.69 9.16 -17.20
C GLY A 481 -4.29 10.16 -18.20
N LYS A 482 -5.59 10.03 -18.50
CA LYS A 482 -6.30 11.01 -19.34
C LYS A 482 -6.38 12.40 -18.70
N THR A 483 -6.53 12.45 -17.38
CA THR A 483 -6.51 13.69 -16.60
C THR A 483 -5.15 14.38 -16.71
N ALA A 484 -4.06 13.62 -16.65
CA ALA A 484 -2.70 14.13 -16.82
C ALA A 484 -2.43 14.65 -18.24
N GLU A 485 -3.08 14.08 -19.26
CA GLU A 485 -3.07 14.62 -20.64
C GLU A 485 -3.90 15.90 -20.79
N ASN A 486 -4.91 16.10 -19.94
CA ASN A 486 -5.87 17.20 -20.01
C ASN A 486 -5.57 18.29 -18.96
N ASP A 487 -4.30 18.72 -18.88
CA ASP A 487 -3.81 19.75 -17.95
C ASP A 487 -4.23 19.52 -16.48
N GLY A 488 -4.31 18.25 -16.07
CA GLY A 488 -4.69 17.86 -14.72
C GLY A 488 -6.19 17.95 -14.41
N VAL A 489 -7.05 18.29 -15.36
CA VAL A 489 -8.51 18.42 -15.16
C VAL A 489 -9.24 17.11 -15.43
N MET A 490 -9.94 16.60 -14.41
CA MET A 490 -10.58 15.28 -14.49
C MET A 490 -11.89 15.32 -15.29
N PRO A 491 -12.21 14.28 -16.11
CA PRO A 491 -13.45 14.21 -16.87
C PRO A 491 -14.67 13.96 -15.96
N THR A 492 -15.32 15.05 -15.55
CA THR A 492 -16.40 15.06 -14.54
C THR A 492 -17.58 14.14 -14.86
N LYS A 493 -18.02 14.08 -16.13
CA LYS A 493 -19.12 13.21 -16.56
C LYS A 493 -18.83 11.73 -16.30
N ILE A 494 -17.60 11.30 -16.56
CA ILE A 494 -17.18 9.91 -16.35
C ILE A 494 -17.16 9.62 -14.85
N VAL A 495 -16.58 10.53 -14.04
CA VAL A 495 -16.55 10.38 -12.57
C VAL A 495 -17.95 10.23 -11.99
N PHE A 496 -18.90 11.09 -12.39
CA PHE A 496 -20.27 11.02 -11.88
C PHE A 496 -21.01 9.76 -12.33
N LEU A 497 -20.81 9.32 -13.57
CA LEU A 497 -21.38 8.07 -14.07
C LEU A 497 -20.88 6.87 -13.25
N LEU A 498 -19.57 6.80 -12.99
CA LEU A 498 -18.98 5.71 -12.22
C LEU A 498 -19.39 5.75 -10.75
N ALA A 499 -19.52 6.93 -10.15
CA ALA A 499 -20.07 7.07 -8.81
C ALA A 499 -21.51 6.56 -8.74
N ALA A 500 -22.35 6.89 -9.72
CA ALA A 500 -23.73 6.42 -9.81
C ALA A 500 -23.80 4.89 -9.99
N LEU A 501 -22.97 4.32 -10.86
CA LEU A 501 -22.86 2.86 -11.02
C LEU A 501 -22.39 2.18 -9.74
N GLY A 502 -21.47 2.79 -8.99
CA GLY A 502 -21.07 2.30 -7.67
C GLY A 502 -22.22 2.26 -6.67
N ILE A 503 -23.02 3.32 -6.58
CA ILE A 503 -24.22 3.36 -5.72
C ILE A 503 -25.21 2.27 -6.11
N LEU A 504 -25.54 2.15 -7.40
CA LEU A 504 -26.49 1.15 -7.89
C LEU A 504 -25.98 -0.27 -7.64
N GLY A 505 -24.70 -0.53 -7.92
CA GLY A 505 -24.09 -1.83 -7.75
C GLY A 505 -23.96 -2.26 -6.29
N VAL A 506 -23.61 -1.34 -5.38
CA VAL A 506 -23.63 -1.62 -3.93
C VAL A 506 -25.05 -1.90 -3.46
N THR A 507 -26.04 -1.12 -3.91
CA THR A 507 -27.45 -1.34 -3.55
C THR A 507 -27.92 -2.71 -4.04
N TYR A 508 -27.55 -3.09 -5.27
CA TYR A 508 -27.84 -4.41 -5.82
C TYR A 508 -27.22 -5.52 -4.98
N ALA A 509 -25.92 -5.43 -4.67
CA ALA A 509 -25.17 -6.44 -3.91
C ALA A 509 -25.62 -6.62 -2.45
N LEU A 510 -26.41 -5.69 -1.91
CA LEU A 510 -26.98 -5.79 -0.57
C LEU A 510 -28.38 -6.41 -0.55
N ILE A 511 -29.10 -6.35 -1.67
CA ILE A 511 -30.50 -6.80 -1.79
C ILE A 511 -30.57 -8.20 -2.42
N PHE A 512 -29.68 -8.49 -3.36
CA PHE A 512 -29.58 -9.73 -4.14
C PHE A 512 -28.23 -10.39 -3.92
#